data_AF-A0A2G8EMM4-F1
#
_entry.id   AF-A0A2G8EMM4-F1
#
_cell.length_a   1.000
_cell.length_b   1.000
_cell.length_c   1.000
_cell.angle_alpha   90.00
_cell.angle_beta   90.00
_cell.angle_gamma   90.00
#
_symmetry.space_group_name_H-M   'P 1'
#
loop_
_entity.id
_entity.type
_entity.pdbx_description
1 polymer ?
#
loop_
_entity_poly.entity_id
_entity_poly.type
_entity_poly.pdbx_seq_one_letter_code
_entity_poly.pdbx_strand_id
1 'polypeptide(L)'
;MIMKPDFLTARWVVVSLLTLLSCDVQAAESDTARAAMVQDDHGLVVTFSASQSKQLYHYLEKVEQQEGYAISSGAAGSIYLTSPAVSCRRINPGNYGRSEKDDSADLYHCAMRIDSHGVSAPP
;
A
#
# COMPACT_ATOMS: atom_id res chain seq x y z
N MET A 1 54.14 -13.15 -45.09
CA MET A 1 53.93 -14.59 -45.35
C MET A 1 54.80 -15.35 -44.34
N ILE A 2 54.35 -16.22 -43.43
CA ILE A 2 53.17 -17.08 -43.34
C ILE A 2 52.96 -17.42 -41.86
N MET A 3 51.69 -17.33 -41.42
CA MET A 3 50.95 -18.10 -40.40
C MET A 3 51.69 -18.69 -39.18
N LYS A 4 51.28 -18.26 -37.98
CA LYS A 4 51.22 -19.11 -36.78
C LYS A 4 49.78 -19.64 -36.63
N PRO A 5 49.55 -20.97 -36.59
CA PRO A 5 48.28 -21.54 -36.19
C PRO A 5 48.24 -21.84 -34.68
N ASP A 6 47.20 -21.32 -34.05
CA ASP A 6 46.18 -21.98 -33.21
C ASP A 6 46.52 -23.10 -32.19
N PHE A 7 45.54 -23.23 -31.28
CA PHE A 7 45.28 -24.28 -30.28
C PHE A 7 45.90 -23.96 -28.90
N LEU A 8 45.17 -23.87 -27.78
CA LEU A 8 43.96 -24.57 -27.35
C LEU A 8 43.46 -23.96 -26.02
N THR A 9 42.12 -23.85 -25.85
CA THR A 9 41.34 -24.01 -24.59
C THR A 9 41.71 -23.19 -23.33
N ALA A 10 40.80 -22.63 -22.54
CA ALA A 10 39.35 -22.75 -22.44
C ALA A 10 38.79 -21.50 -21.75
N ARG A 11 37.66 -21.04 -22.28
CA ARG A 11 36.54 -20.39 -21.59
C ARG A 11 36.54 -20.60 -20.07
N TRP A 12 36.56 -19.51 -19.31
CA TRP A 12 35.59 -19.20 -18.25
C TRP A 12 35.56 -17.68 -18.09
N VAL A 13 34.58 -17.04 -18.73
CA VAL A 13 34.26 -15.62 -18.48
C VAL A 13 33.41 -15.60 -17.22
N VAL A 14 33.97 -15.13 -16.10
CA VAL A 14 33.18 -14.80 -14.91
C VAL A 14 32.65 -13.38 -15.11
N VAL A 15 31.44 -13.27 -15.65
CA VAL A 15 30.68 -12.02 -15.64
C VAL A 15 30.05 -11.88 -14.24
N SER A 16 30.73 -11.16 -13.36
CA SER A 16 30.14 -10.73 -12.07
C SER A 16 29.23 -9.53 -12.31
N LEU A 17 27.93 -9.81 -12.50
CA LEU A 17 26.85 -8.83 -12.36
C LEU A 17 26.65 -8.53 -10.87
N LEU A 18 27.13 -7.38 -10.40
CA LEU A 18 26.85 -6.84 -9.07
C LEU A 18 26.58 -5.34 -9.20
N THR A 19 25.49 -5.01 -9.92
CA THR A 19 24.84 -3.70 -9.83
C THR A 19 23.55 -3.89 -9.04
N LEU A 20 23.69 -4.01 -7.72
CA LEU A 20 22.58 -3.97 -6.79
C LEU A 20 22.27 -2.51 -6.46
N LEU A 21 21.18 -2.04 -7.05
CA LEU A 21 20.18 -1.15 -6.46
C LEU A 21 20.63 -0.32 -5.25
N SER A 22 21.21 0.85 -5.51
CA SER A 22 21.13 1.99 -4.57
C SER A 22 19.98 2.88 -5.02
N CYS A 23 18.75 2.39 -4.83
CA CYS A 23 17.56 3.23 -4.90
C CYS A 23 17.38 3.80 -3.49
N ASP A 24 18.12 4.86 -3.17
CA ASP A 24 17.91 5.66 -1.97
C ASP A 24 16.60 6.45 -2.12
N VAL A 25 15.48 5.74 -1.99
CA VAL A 25 14.20 6.35 -1.64
C VAL A 25 14.05 6.22 -0.13
N GLN A 26 14.85 7.01 0.60
CA GLN A 26 14.46 7.40 1.96
C GLN A 26 13.55 8.62 1.84
N ALA A 27 12.30 8.36 1.42
CA ALA A 27 11.22 9.29 1.68
C ALA A 27 11.01 9.31 3.20
N ALA A 28 11.57 10.32 3.85
CA ALA A 28 11.29 10.67 5.22
C ALA A 28 9.85 11.20 5.30
N GLU A 29 8.87 10.30 5.44
CA GLU A 29 7.52 10.69 5.85
C GLU A 29 7.49 10.78 7.38
N SER A 30 7.91 11.95 7.89
CA SER A 30 7.59 12.38 9.24
C SER A 30 6.13 12.81 9.28
N ASP A 31 5.23 11.85 9.43
CA ASP A 31 3.81 12.12 9.62
C ASP A 31 3.33 11.43 10.90
N THR A 32 3.57 12.08 12.03
CA THR A 32 2.99 11.71 13.33
C THR A 32 1.49 12.03 13.36
N ALA A 33 0.73 11.48 12.42
CA ALA A 33 -0.68 11.21 12.61
C ALA A 33 -0.75 9.80 13.21
N ARG A 34 -0.90 9.71 14.53
CA ARG A 34 -1.03 8.41 15.20
C ARG A 34 -2.33 7.75 14.75
N ALA A 35 -2.27 6.45 14.46
CA ALA A 35 -3.48 5.65 14.33
C ALA A 35 -4.31 5.79 15.62
N ALA A 36 -5.59 6.10 15.47
CA ALA A 36 -6.50 6.24 16.60
C ALA A 36 -7.15 4.88 16.89
N MET A 37 -7.14 4.46 18.15
CA MET A 37 -7.75 3.21 18.57
C MET A 37 -8.96 3.52 19.46
N VAL A 38 -10.12 3.02 19.09
CA VAL A 38 -11.37 3.19 19.82
C VAL A 38 -11.98 1.81 20.06
N GLN A 39 -12.22 1.47 21.32
CA GLN A 39 -12.94 0.25 21.68
C GLN A 39 -14.43 0.57 21.84
N ASP A 40 -15.28 -0.26 21.23
CA ASP A 40 -16.74 -0.23 21.36
C ASP A 40 -17.27 -1.61 21.83
N ASP A 41 -18.59 -1.73 22.03
CA ASP A 41 -19.24 -2.97 22.49
C ASP A 41 -19.09 -4.15 21.51
N HIS A 42 -18.62 -3.88 20.29
CA HIS A 42 -18.48 -4.84 19.21
C HIS A 42 -17.00 -5.13 18.87
N GLY A 43 -16.03 -4.59 19.62
CA GLY A 43 -14.59 -4.84 19.43
C GLY A 43 -13.70 -3.58 19.41
N LEU A 44 -12.52 -3.71 18.81
CA LEU A 44 -11.54 -2.64 18.66
C LEU A 44 -11.56 -2.11 17.22
N VAL A 45 -11.75 -0.80 17.07
CA VAL A 45 -11.61 -0.08 15.81
C VAL A 45 -10.27 0.65 15.79
N VAL A 46 -9.45 0.36 14.80
CA VAL A 46 -8.17 1.03 14.54
C VAL A 46 -8.31 1.88 13.28
N THR A 47 -8.23 3.19 13.44
CA THR A 47 -8.26 4.17 12.36
C THR A 47 -6.83 4.54 11.98
N PHE A 48 -6.47 4.40 10.71
CA PHE A 48 -5.15 4.76 10.21
C PHE A 48 -5.03 6.27 9.98
N SER A 49 -3.79 6.79 9.98
CA SER A 49 -3.56 8.18 9.56
C SER A 49 -3.96 8.44 8.10
N ALA A 50 -4.04 9.71 7.71
CA ALA A 50 -4.33 10.10 6.33
C ALA A 50 -3.31 9.49 5.34
N SER A 51 -2.01 9.62 5.61
CA SER A 51 -0.93 9.07 4.77
C SER A 51 -0.97 7.54 4.69
N GLN A 52 -1.13 6.85 5.82
CA GLN A 52 -1.30 5.40 5.84
C GLN A 52 -2.59 4.95 5.13
N SER A 53 -3.68 5.68 5.31
CA SER A 53 -4.96 5.39 4.66
C SER A 53 -4.85 5.49 3.14
N LYS A 54 -4.14 6.51 2.64
CA LYS A 54 -3.85 6.64 1.20
C LYS A 54 -3.05 5.44 0.68
N GLN A 55 -1.98 5.06 1.38
CA GLN A 55 -1.15 3.91 0.98
C GLN A 55 -1.96 2.60 0.96
N LEU A 56 -2.76 2.34 2.01
CA LEU A 56 -3.63 1.18 2.10
C LEU A 56 -4.71 1.17 1.01
N TYR A 57 -5.34 2.31 0.73
CA TYR A 57 -6.35 2.42 -0.31
C TYR A 57 -5.78 2.04 -1.68
N HIS A 58 -4.63 2.60 -2.07
CA HIS A 58 -3.98 2.25 -3.34
C HIS A 58 -3.45 0.82 -3.37
N TYR A 59 -3.03 0.28 -2.23
CA TYR A 59 -2.69 -1.14 -2.14
C TYR A 59 -3.91 -2.00 -2.44
N LEU A 60 -5.05 -1.67 -1.83
CA LEU A 60 -6.33 -2.32 -2.14
C LEU A 60 -6.63 -2.17 -3.64
N GLU A 61 -6.68 -0.97 -4.22
CA GLU A 61 -6.90 -0.77 -5.68
C GLU A 61 -6.03 -1.68 -6.58
N LYS A 62 -4.78 -1.92 -6.20
CA LYS A 62 -3.89 -2.81 -6.97
C LYS A 62 -4.26 -4.28 -6.86
N VAL A 63 -4.71 -4.73 -5.69
CA VAL A 63 -5.09 -6.13 -5.46
C VAL A 63 -6.54 -6.43 -5.89
N GLU A 64 -7.30 -5.44 -6.38
CA GLU A 64 -8.65 -5.63 -6.97
C GLU A 64 -8.65 -6.72 -8.02
N GLN A 65 -7.60 -6.70 -8.82
CA GLN A 65 -7.39 -7.54 -9.98
C GLN A 65 -7.25 -9.01 -9.59
N GLN A 66 -7.21 -9.30 -8.28
CA GLN A 66 -7.11 -10.62 -7.67
C GLN A 66 -8.38 -10.98 -6.86
N GLU A 67 -9.49 -10.26 -7.03
CA GLU A 67 -10.83 -10.53 -6.46
C GLU A 67 -10.93 -10.49 -4.91
N GLY A 68 -10.01 -9.80 -4.24
CA GLY A 68 -9.88 -9.84 -2.78
C GLY A 68 -10.82 -8.97 -1.94
N TYR A 69 -11.69 -8.13 -2.53
CA TYR A 69 -12.50 -7.17 -1.78
C TYR A 69 -13.74 -6.64 -2.53
N ALA A 70 -14.65 -6.01 -1.79
CA ALA A 70 -15.86 -5.39 -2.30
C ALA A 70 -15.69 -3.88 -2.54
N ILE A 71 -16.26 -3.39 -3.65
CA ILE A 71 -16.29 -1.97 -4.01
C ILE A 71 -17.72 -1.46 -3.91
N SER A 72 -17.90 -0.31 -3.29
CA SER A 72 -19.19 0.38 -3.31
C SER A 72 -19.04 1.88 -3.44
N SER A 73 -20.02 2.51 -4.07
CA SER A 73 -20.16 3.97 -4.10
C SER A 73 -21.13 4.40 -3.01
N GLY A 74 -20.73 5.36 -2.17
CA GLY A 74 -21.60 5.95 -1.14
C GLY A 74 -22.02 7.38 -1.42
N ALA A 75 -22.62 8.02 -0.40
CA ALA A 75 -23.06 9.40 -0.48
C ALA A 75 -21.91 10.36 -0.83
N ALA A 76 -22.25 11.43 -1.55
CA ALA A 76 -21.32 12.45 -2.05
C ALA A 76 -20.19 11.89 -2.94
N GLY A 77 -20.45 10.82 -3.70
CA GLY A 77 -19.49 10.27 -4.67
C GLY A 77 -18.24 9.64 -4.04
N SER A 78 -18.33 9.22 -2.78
CA SER A 78 -17.22 8.52 -2.11
C SER A 78 -17.12 7.08 -2.60
N ILE A 79 -15.90 6.57 -2.77
CA ILE A 79 -15.64 5.18 -3.18
C ILE A 79 -15.10 4.42 -1.97
N TYR A 80 -15.69 3.26 -1.69
CA TYR A 80 -15.31 2.38 -0.59
C TYR A 80 -14.68 1.09 -1.13
N LEU A 81 -13.58 0.67 -0.53
CA LEU A 81 -12.90 -0.60 -0.78
C LEU A 81 -12.86 -1.38 0.53
N THR A 82 -13.49 -2.56 0.58
CA THR A 82 -13.62 -3.33 1.82
C THR A 82 -13.15 -4.76 1.67
N SER A 83 -12.06 -5.08 2.37
CA SER A 83 -11.56 -6.43 2.58
C SER A 83 -12.07 -6.98 3.93
N PRO A 84 -11.88 -8.28 4.23
CA PRO A 84 -12.25 -8.85 5.53
C PRO A 84 -11.58 -8.18 6.74
N ALA A 85 -10.40 -7.56 6.55
CA ALA A 85 -9.62 -6.97 7.64
C ALA A 85 -9.67 -5.43 7.67
N VAL A 86 -9.78 -4.78 6.51
CA VAL A 86 -9.69 -3.32 6.38
C VAL A 86 -10.78 -2.82 5.47
N SER A 87 -11.47 -1.75 5.90
CA SER A 87 -12.36 -0.95 5.08
C SER A 87 -11.76 0.43 4.87
N CYS A 88 -11.72 0.88 3.62
CA CYS A 88 -11.21 2.17 3.23
C CYS A 88 -12.24 2.96 2.44
N ARG A 89 -12.19 4.28 2.55
CA ARG A 89 -12.99 5.24 1.81
C ARG A 89 -12.09 6.31 1.21
N ARG A 90 -12.35 6.66 -0.05
CA ARG A 90 -11.86 7.87 -0.71
C ARG A 90 -13.01 8.85 -0.90
N ILE A 91 -12.84 10.08 -0.43
CA ILE A 91 -13.79 11.16 -0.61
C ILE A 91 -13.56 11.80 -1.99
N ASN A 92 -14.63 12.12 -2.71
CA ASN A 92 -14.52 12.86 -3.97
C ASN A 92 -13.91 14.25 -3.71
N PRO A 93 -12.77 14.62 -4.33
CA PRO A 93 -12.15 15.93 -4.15
C PRO A 93 -13.07 17.11 -4.46
N GLY A 94 -14.01 16.94 -5.39
CA GLY A 94 -14.98 17.97 -5.76
C GLY A 94 -15.86 18.43 -4.60
N ASN A 95 -16.07 17.59 -3.58
CA ASN A 95 -16.79 17.96 -2.35
C ASN A 95 -16.07 19.04 -1.54
N TYR A 96 -14.76 19.22 -1.76
CA TYR A 96 -13.95 20.26 -1.15
C TYR A 96 -13.59 21.39 -2.13
N GLY A 97 -14.21 21.42 -3.31
CA GLY A 97 -13.87 22.38 -4.37
C GLY A 97 -12.48 22.17 -4.96
N ARG A 98 -11.92 20.97 -4.86
CA ARG A 98 -10.59 20.61 -5.37
C ARG A 98 -10.69 19.94 -6.74
N SER A 99 -9.56 19.83 -7.44
CA SER A 99 -9.48 19.14 -8.73
C SER A 99 -9.86 17.66 -8.59
N GLU A 100 -10.56 17.09 -9.56
CA GLU A 100 -10.87 15.64 -9.59
C GLU A 100 -9.62 14.74 -9.57
N LYS A 101 -8.48 15.28 -10.00
CA LYS A 101 -7.17 14.61 -9.97
C LYS A 101 -6.44 14.77 -8.65
N ASP A 102 -7.01 15.49 -7.69
CA ASP A 102 -6.42 15.63 -6.37
C ASP A 102 -6.40 14.27 -5.67
N ASP A 103 -5.23 13.98 -5.13
CA ASP A 103 -4.84 12.73 -4.50
C ASP A 103 -4.21 13.01 -3.12
N SER A 104 -4.59 14.12 -2.50
CA SER A 104 -4.12 14.51 -1.16
C SER A 104 -4.55 13.47 -0.11
N ALA A 105 -3.67 13.21 0.86
CA ALA A 105 -3.85 12.16 1.85
C ALA A 105 -5.12 12.33 2.71
N ASP A 106 -5.55 13.58 2.94
CA ASP A 106 -6.74 13.91 3.73
C ASP A 106 -8.06 13.44 3.11
N LEU A 107 -8.04 13.07 1.82
CA LEU A 107 -9.19 12.50 1.13
C LEU A 107 -9.41 11.02 1.45
N TYR A 108 -8.47 10.37 2.14
CA TYR A 108 -8.46 8.94 2.41
C TYR A 108 -8.73 8.64 3.87
N HIS A 109 -9.52 7.61 4.11
CA HIS A 109 -9.81 7.12 5.44
C HIS A 109 -9.90 5.60 5.44
N CYS A 110 -9.02 4.94 6.17
CA CYS A 110 -9.06 3.50 6.38
C CYS A 110 -9.25 3.17 7.85
N ALA A 111 -10.00 2.12 8.11
CA ALA A 111 -10.16 1.54 9.43
C ALA A 111 -10.12 0.01 9.36
N MET A 112 -9.54 -0.58 10.40
CA MET A 112 -9.57 -2.00 10.69
C MET A 112 -10.47 -2.23 11.90
N ARG A 113 -11.27 -3.29 11.85
CA ARG A 113 -12.08 -3.72 12.97
C ARG A 113 -11.62 -5.10 13.43
N ILE A 114 -11.24 -5.20 14.69
CA ILE A 114 -10.93 -6.46 15.36
C ILE A 114 -12.13 -6.75 16.25
N ASP A 115 -12.84 -7.84 15.99
CA ASP A 115 -14.01 -8.22 16.78
C ASP A 115 -13.61 -8.63 18.22
N SER A 116 -14.62 -8.77 19.09
CA SER A 116 -14.42 -9.17 20.48
C SER A 116 -13.83 -10.59 20.63
N HIS A 117 -13.93 -11.45 19.61
CA HIS A 117 -13.28 -12.76 19.59
C HIS A 117 -11.76 -12.62 19.37
N GLY A 118 -11.32 -11.65 18.56
CA GLY A 118 -9.92 -11.33 18.33
C GLY A 118 -9.26 -10.56 19.49
N VAL A 119 -10.03 -9.78 20.25
CA VAL A 119 -9.52 -9.00 21.41
C VAL A 119 -9.43 -9.85 22.70
N SER A 120 -10.11 -11.00 22.76
CA SER A 120 -10.21 -11.83 23.96
C SER A 120 -9.14 -12.93 24.10
N ALA A 121 -8.08 -12.92 23.29
CA ALA A 121 -6.93 -13.81 23.51
C ALA A 121 -6.25 -13.46 24.85
N PRO A 122 -6.23 -14.37 25.85
CA PRO A 122 -5.55 -14.11 27.12
C PRO A 122 -4.02 -14.06 26.90
N PRO A 123 -3.27 -13.34 27.76
CA PRO A 123 -1.80 -13.36 27.75
C PRO A 123 -1.22 -14.75 28.04
#